data_AF-A0A7S2MP05-F1
#
_entry.id   AF-A0A7S2MP05-F1
#
_cell.length_a   1.000
_cell.length_b   1.000
_cell.length_c   1.000
_cell.angle_alpha   90.00
_cell.angle_beta   90.00
_cell.angle_gamma   90.00
#
_symmetry.space_group_name_H-M   'P 1'
#
loop_
_entity.id
_entity.type
_entity.pdbx_description
1 polymer ?
#
loop_
_entity_poly.entity_id
_entity_poly.type
_entity_poly.pdbx_seq_one_letter_code
_entity_poly.pdbx_strand_id
1 'polypeptide(L)'
;AKALGRALILPRMLCYCDFMWKEMQNCRVGGAESMRLPFDCPMDHVLDTPKWFESELGVEVREPSFLTNPRVPANISSRIVHASLPRGEALNDLQVIRHLKPHEASPIIELDAVLKSFCGFADGSMDRLFRRESNKLLHYQRTPFCMMEGSNNAPLFSQCCSPRKPGDKFFPCINGFDPPEALPACSA
;
A
#
# COMPACT_ATOMS: atom_id res chain seq x y z
N ALA A 1 3.64 -11.74 -5.14
CA ALA A 1 4.66 -11.87 -4.08
C ALA A 1 4.56 -13.22 -3.36
N LYS A 2 3.56 -13.44 -2.49
CA LYS A 2 3.37 -14.70 -1.73
C LYS A 2 3.41 -15.97 -2.58
N ALA A 3 2.61 -16.03 -3.65
CA ALA A 3 2.56 -17.17 -4.58
C ALA A 3 3.93 -17.52 -5.21
N LEU A 4 4.79 -16.52 -5.40
CA LEU A 4 6.10 -16.68 -6.04
C LEU A 4 7.23 -16.86 -5.01
N GLY A 5 6.94 -16.79 -3.70
CA GLY A 5 7.98 -16.75 -2.66
C GLY A 5 8.92 -15.54 -2.78
N ARG A 6 8.40 -14.39 -3.23
CA ARG A 6 9.18 -13.17 -3.51
C ARG A 6 8.76 -12.00 -2.61
N ALA A 7 9.71 -11.12 -2.34
CA ALA A 7 9.44 -9.81 -1.75
C ALA A 7 8.71 -8.89 -2.73
N LEU A 8 7.87 -8.00 -2.19
CA LEU A 8 7.17 -6.95 -2.95
C LEU A 8 7.96 -5.64 -2.87
N ILE A 9 8.37 -5.08 -4.01
CA ILE A 9 8.81 -3.68 -4.06
C ILE A 9 7.54 -2.82 -4.07
N LEU A 10 7.39 -1.95 -3.08
CA LEU A 10 6.24 -1.05 -3.00
C LEU A 10 6.30 -0.02 -4.14
N PRO A 11 5.16 0.35 -4.73
CA PRO A 11 5.13 1.45 -5.69
C PRO A 11 5.49 2.76 -5.00
N ARG A 12 6.04 3.71 -5.76
CA ARG A 12 6.24 5.07 -5.25
C ARG A 12 4.90 5.71 -4.97
N MET A 13 4.67 6.06 -3.71
CA MET A 13 3.50 6.79 -3.25
C MET A 13 3.91 8.22 -2.89
N LEU A 14 3.05 9.19 -3.20
CA LEU A 14 3.29 10.59 -2.87
C LEU A 14 2.29 11.06 -1.82
N CYS A 15 2.79 11.71 -0.78
CA CYS A 15 1.98 12.28 0.28
C CYS A 15 2.09 13.80 0.28
N TYR A 16 0.93 14.44 0.44
CA TYR A 16 0.79 15.89 0.55
C TYR A 16 0.69 16.36 1.99
N CYS A 17 0.43 15.43 2.92
CA CYS A 17 0.44 15.67 4.34
C CYS A 17 1.12 14.53 5.07
N ASP A 18 1.86 14.90 6.11
CA ASP A 18 2.36 13.96 7.10
C ASP A 18 1.19 13.24 7.78
N PHE A 19 1.45 12.04 8.26
CA PHE A 19 0.50 11.26 9.03
C PHE A 19 1.19 10.82 10.32
N MET A 20 0.99 11.60 11.38
CA MET A 20 1.59 11.35 12.69
C MET A 20 0.55 11.58 13.79
N TRP A 21 0.75 10.92 14.93
CA TRP A 21 -0.06 11.11 16.15
C TRP A 21 0.23 12.43 16.89
N LYS A 22 1.13 13.26 16.34
CA LYS A 22 1.66 14.48 16.94
C LYS A 22 1.07 15.73 16.25
N GLU A 23 1.25 16.90 16.86
CA GLU A 23 0.92 18.19 16.27
C GLU A 23 1.51 18.33 14.86
N MET A 24 0.67 18.75 13.93
CA MET A 24 1.06 19.07 12.55
C MET A 24 0.73 20.52 12.22
N GLN A 25 1.64 21.20 11.52
CA GLN A 25 1.45 22.54 10.98
C GLN A 25 1.65 22.50 9.48
N ASN A 26 0.69 23.04 8.71
CA ASN A 26 0.74 23.04 7.25
C ASN A 26 1.10 21.67 6.67
N CYS A 27 0.44 20.61 7.17
CA CYS A 27 0.63 19.24 6.71
C CYS A 27 2.02 18.62 6.98
N ARG A 28 2.73 19.11 8.00
CA ARG A 28 4.06 18.63 8.40
C ARG A 28 4.10 18.44 9.92
N VAL A 29 4.77 17.39 10.40
CA VAL A 29 5.08 17.29 11.83
C VAL A 29 6.03 18.41 12.27
N GLY A 30 5.91 18.87 13.51
CA GLY A 30 6.84 19.87 14.07
C GLY A 30 8.30 19.41 13.95
N GLY A 31 9.17 20.28 13.44
CA GLY A 31 10.57 20.01 13.07
C GLY A 31 10.78 19.66 11.59
N ALA A 32 9.72 19.44 10.82
CA ALA A 32 9.78 19.14 9.38
C ALA A 32 9.28 20.31 8.51
N GLU A 33 9.29 21.55 9.01
CA GLU A 33 8.72 22.73 8.35
C GLU A 33 9.34 23.00 6.97
N SER A 34 10.61 22.64 6.79
CA SER A 34 11.34 22.79 5.52
C SER A 34 11.07 21.67 4.51
N MET A 35 10.31 20.64 4.87
CA MET A 35 9.97 19.53 3.98
C MET A 35 9.18 20.04 2.77
N ARG A 36 9.62 19.66 1.57
CA ARG A 36 8.91 19.97 0.33
C ARG A 36 7.74 19.01 0.14
N LEU A 37 6.58 19.55 -0.23
CA LEU A 37 5.38 18.78 -0.60
C LEU A 37 5.23 18.74 -2.14
N PRO A 38 4.72 17.64 -2.72
CA PRO A 38 4.57 16.33 -2.08
C PRO A 38 5.93 15.67 -1.82
N PHE A 39 5.95 14.71 -0.90
CA PHE A 39 7.12 13.90 -0.57
C PHE A 39 6.88 12.40 -0.83
N ASP A 40 7.95 11.62 -0.87
CA ASP A 40 7.86 10.16 -0.96
C ASP A 40 7.23 9.62 0.32
N CYS A 41 6.04 9.04 0.19
CA CYS A 41 5.22 8.69 1.32
C CYS A 41 5.79 7.47 2.07
N PRO A 42 6.05 7.59 3.38
CA PRO A 42 6.37 6.45 4.23
C PRO A 42 5.27 5.37 4.15
N MET A 43 5.67 4.11 4.25
CA MET A 43 4.75 2.97 4.17
C MET A 43 3.65 3.06 5.23
N ASP A 44 3.98 3.52 6.44
CA ASP A 44 3.07 3.62 7.58
C ASP A 44 2.05 4.76 7.45
N HIS A 45 2.21 5.67 6.49
CA HIS A 45 1.18 6.67 6.20
C HIS A 45 0.01 6.09 5.39
N VAL A 46 0.23 5.00 4.65
CA VAL A 46 -0.76 4.39 3.74
C VAL A 46 -1.19 3.00 4.19
N LEU A 47 -0.27 2.24 4.79
CA LEU A 47 -0.50 0.85 5.22
C LEU A 47 -0.45 0.74 6.75
N ASP A 48 -1.21 -0.21 7.28
CA ASP A 48 -1.09 -0.64 8.68
C ASP A 48 0.16 -1.50 8.84
N THR A 49 1.30 -0.84 9.09
CA THR A 49 2.61 -1.52 9.16
C THR A 49 2.67 -2.57 10.28
N PRO A 50 2.16 -2.36 11.50
CA PRO A 50 2.06 -3.43 12.49
C PRO A 50 1.30 -4.64 11.96
N LYS A 51 0.09 -4.46 11.42
CA LYS A 51 -0.68 -5.58 10.89
C LYS A 51 0.01 -6.25 9.70
N TRP A 52 0.74 -5.50 8.87
CA TRP A 52 1.50 -6.06 7.75
C TRP A 52 2.57 -7.03 8.23
N PHE A 53 3.42 -6.59 9.18
CA PHE A 53 4.53 -7.40 9.66
C PHE A 53 4.10 -8.52 10.62
N GLU A 54 2.97 -8.36 11.30
CA GLU A 54 2.34 -9.40 12.12
C GLU A 54 1.48 -10.37 11.30
N SER A 55 1.29 -10.11 10.00
CA SER A 55 0.45 -10.95 9.16
C SER A 55 1.05 -12.33 8.95
N GLU A 56 0.20 -13.35 9.09
CA GLU A 56 0.54 -14.75 8.79
C GLU A 56 0.85 -14.98 7.29
N LEU A 57 0.56 -14.00 6.42
CA LEU A 57 0.97 -14.05 5.02
C LEU A 57 2.49 -14.03 4.85
N GLY A 58 3.25 -13.36 5.73
CA GLY A 58 4.72 -13.33 5.66
C GLY A 58 5.26 -12.80 4.33
N VAL A 59 4.67 -11.72 3.80
CA VAL A 59 5.17 -11.08 2.58
C VAL A 59 6.20 -10.02 2.93
N GLU A 60 7.45 -10.27 2.56
CA GLU A 60 8.52 -9.28 2.66
C GLU A 60 8.27 -8.09 1.73
N VAL A 61 8.71 -6.91 2.16
CA VAL A 61 8.60 -5.67 1.38
C VAL A 61 9.95 -5.00 1.21
N ARG A 62 10.09 -4.28 0.09
CA ARG A 62 11.17 -3.35 -0.20
C ARG A 62 10.59 -1.98 -0.52
N GLU A 63 11.30 -0.94 -0.13
CA GLU A 63 10.95 0.45 -0.40
C GLU A 63 10.96 0.77 -1.91
N PRO A 64 10.22 1.80 -2.36
CA PRO A 64 10.17 2.19 -3.77
C PRO A 64 11.54 2.57 -4.35
N SER A 65 12.45 3.12 -3.54
CA SER A 65 13.81 3.49 -3.94
C SER A 65 14.78 2.32 -3.98
N PHE A 66 14.34 1.08 -3.74
CA PHE A 66 15.19 -0.11 -3.72
C PHE A 66 16.05 -0.22 -5.00
N LEU A 67 15.46 -0.03 -6.18
CA LEU A 67 16.16 -0.17 -7.45
C LEU A 67 17.15 0.97 -7.76
N THR A 68 17.00 2.13 -7.11
CA THR A 68 17.89 3.28 -7.27
C THR A 68 18.91 3.42 -6.14
N ASN A 69 18.81 2.57 -5.11
CA ASN A 69 19.73 2.57 -3.98
C ASN A 69 21.12 2.09 -4.43
N PRO A 70 22.18 2.91 -4.29
CA PRO A 70 23.53 2.56 -4.77
C PRO A 70 24.14 1.35 -4.04
N ARG A 71 23.55 0.92 -2.93
CA ARG A 71 23.96 -0.29 -2.20
C ARG A 71 23.36 -1.57 -2.78
N VAL A 72 22.36 -1.48 -3.64
CA VAL A 72 21.80 -2.66 -4.32
C VAL A 72 22.74 -3.07 -5.45
N PRO A 73 23.23 -4.33 -5.46
CA PRO A 73 24.15 -4.79 -6.50
C PRO A 73 23.59 -4.58 -7.90
N ALA A 74 24.42 -4.08 -8.82
CA ALA A 74 24.01 -3.78 -10.19
C ALA A 74 23.44 -5.01 -10.92
N ASN A 75 23.96 -6.22 -10.63
CA ASN A 75 23.44 -7.47 -11.20
C ASN A 75 22.01 -7.82 -10.73
N ILE A 76 21.48 -7.14 -9.71
CA ILE A 76 20.09 -7.23 -9.29
C ILE A 76 19.27 -6.08 -9.90
N SER A 77 19.70 -4.83 -9.69
CA SER A 77 18.94 -3.65 -10.12
C SER A 77 18.87 -3.47 -11.63
N SER A 78 19.82 -4.00 -12.40
CA SER A 78 19.82 -3.93 -13.87
C SER A 78 19.10 -5.11 -14.55
N ARG A 79 18.64 -6.12 -13.79
CA ARG A 79 18.01 -7.34 -14.33
C ARG A 79 16.52 -7.36 -14.05
N ILE A 80 15.84 -6.39 -14.66
CA ILE A 80 14.39 -6.23 -14.60
C ILE A 80 13.79 -6.91 -15.83
N VAL A 81 12.83 -7.80 -15.62
CA VAL A 81 12.00 -8.35 -16.69
C VAL A 81 10.59 -7.83 -16.54
N HIS A 82 10.08 -7.24 -17.62
CA HIS A 82 8.68 -6.88 -17.74
C HIS A 82 7.88 -8.11 -18.17
N ALA A 83 6.83 -8.43 -17.43
CA ALA A 83 5.94 -9.54 -17.71
C ALA A 83 4.48 -9.08 -17.63
N SER A 84 3.65 -9.66 -18.48
CA SER A 84 2.22 -9.39 -18.48
C SER A 84 1.44 -10.64 -18.09
N LEU A 85 0.41 -10.46 -17.27
CA LEU A 85 -0.61 -11.49 -17.06
C LEU A 85 -1.74 -11.31 -18.10
N PRO A 86 -2.48 -12.38 -18.43
CA PRO A 86 -3.67 -12.29 -19.28
C PRO A 86 -4.63 -11.20 -18.80
N ARG A 87 -5.15 -10.40 -19.73
CA ARG A 87 -6.11 -9.34 -19.43
C ARG A 87 -7.53 -9.91 -19.41
N GLY A 88 -8.36 -9.41 -18.50
CA GLY A 88 -9.77 -9.82 -18.40
C GLY A 88 -10.01 -11.16 -17.70
N GLU A 89 -8.94 -11.83 -17.27
CA GLU A 89 -8.99 -13.10 -16.57
C GLU A 89 -8.28 -12.95 -15.23
N ALA A 90 -8.93 -13.41 -14.16
CA ALA A 90 -8.32 -13.44 -12.85
C ALA A 90 -7.77 -14.82 -12.56
N LEU A 91 -6.47 -14.87 -12.29
CA LEU A 91 -5.71 -16.09 -12.15
C LEU A 91 -5.55 -16.47 -10.68
N ASN A 92 -5.56 -17.77 -10.38
CA ASN A 92 -5.10 -18.28 -9.10
C ASN A 92 -3.56 -18.36 -9.06
N ASP A 93 -3.01 -18.67 -7.90
CA ASP A 93 -1.58 -18.79 -7.66
C ASP A 93 -0.88 -19.77 -8.62
N LEU A 94 -1.45 -20.95 -8.88
CA LEU A 94 -0.87 -21.94 -9.79
C LEU A 94 -0.80 -21.42 -11.23
N GLN A 95 -1.84 -20.72 -11.68
CA GLN A 95 -1.89 -20.09 -13.00
C GLN A 95 -0.87 -18.95 -13.09
N VAL A 96 -0.76 -18.08 -12.07
CA VAL A 96 0.25 -17.02 -12.02
C VAL A 96 1.67 -17.61 -12.06
N ILE A 97 1.96 -18.64 -11.26
CA ILE A 97 3.25 -19.32 -11.25
C ILE A 97 3.57 -19.87 -12.65
N ARG A 98 2.60 -20.50 -13.31
CA ARG A 98 2.78 -21.04 -14.67
C ARG A 98 3.09 -19.94 -15.68
N HIS A 99 2.36 -18.84 -15.64
CA HIS A 99 2.57 -17.70 -16.55
C HIS A 99 3.94 -17.04 -16.34
N LEU A 100 4.41 -16.95 -15.09
CA LEU A 100 5.66 -16.28 -14.76
C LEU A 100 6.87 -17.23 -14.73
N LYS A 101 6.68 -18.53 -14.96
CA LYS A 101 7.74 -19.53 -15.02
C LYS A 101 8.91 -19.15 -15.97
N PRO A 102 8.68 -18.60 -17.17
CA PRO A 102 9.77 -18.17 -18.05
C PRO A 102 10.69 -17.11 -17.44
N HIS A 103 10.25 -16.44 -16.37
CA HIS A 103 10.95 -15.34 -15.71
C HIS A 103 11.49 -15.72 -14.32
N GLU A 104 11.43 -17.00 -13.92
CA GLU A 104 11.78 -17.45 -12.57
C GLU A 104 13.24 -17.14 -12.18
N ALA A 105 14.16 -17.14 -13.15
CA ALA A 105 15.57 -16.84 -12.94
C ALA A 105 15.88 -15.33 -12.83
N SER A 106 14.89 -14.48 -13.07
CA SER A 106 15.06 -13.03 -12.97
C SER A 106 14.92 -12.58 -11.51
N PRO A 107 15.82 -11.72 -11.01
CA PRO A 107 15.71 -11.22 -9.64
C PRO A 107 14.49 -10.30 -9.49
N ILE A 108 14.20 -9.49 -10.50
CA ILE A 108 13.08 -8.55 -10.52
C ILE A 108 12.12 -8.90 -11.66
N ILE A 109 10.83 -9.01 -11.31
CA ILE A 109 9.73 -9.15 -12.26
C ILE A 109 8.82 -7.95 -12.05
N GLU A 110 8.71 -7.10 -13.06
CA GLU A 110 7.77 -5.99 -13.10
C GLU A 110 6.52 -6.42 -13.88
N LEU A 111 5.35 -6.21 -13.29
CA LEU A 111 4.07 -6.57 -13.90
C LEU A 111 3.37 -5.32 -14.40
N ASP A 112 3.04 -5.27 -15.70
CA ASP A 112 2.50 -4.07 -16.34
C ASP A 112 1.10 -3.69 -15.82
N ALA A 113 0.29 -4.69 -15.46
CA ALA A 113 -1.04 -4.50 -14.90
C ALA A 113 -1.40 -5.68 -13.99
N VAL A 114 -1.73 -5.38 -12.73
CA VAL A 114 -2.07 -6.39 -11.71
C VAL A 114 -3.46 -6.22 -11.11
N LEU A 115 -4.14 -5.12 -11.42
CA LEU A 115 -5.50 -4.89 -10.95
C LEU A 115 -6.43 -5.94 -11.55
N LYS A 116 -7.18 -6.63 -10.68
CA LYS A 116 -8.14 -7.67 -11.05
C LYS A 116 -7.53 -8.88 -11.78
N SER A 117 -6.21 -9.07 -11.73
CA SER A 117 -5.53 -10.20 -12.37
C SER A 117 -5.34 -11.41 -11.45
N PHE A 118 -5.61 -11.27 -10.15
CA PHE A 118 -5.45 -12.31 -9.15
C PHE A 118 -6.75 -12.55 -8.39
N CYS A 119 -7.17 -13.82 -8.29
CA CYS A 119 -8.44 -14.20 -7.66
C CYS A 119 -8.28 -14.91 -6.30
N GLY A 120 -7.09 -15.46 -6.00
CA GLY A 120 -6.86 -16.24 -4.79
C GLY A 120 -5.88 -17.40 -4.97
N PHE A 121 -5.88 -18.32 -4.01
CA PHE A 121 -5.04 -19.52 -4.02
C PHE A 121 -5.87 -20.77 -4.36
N ALA A 122 -5.29 -21.69 -5.12
CA ALA A 122 -5.93 -22.97 -5.45
C ALA A 122 -6.08 -23.88 -4.23
N ASP A 123 -5.11 -23.83 -3.30
CA ASP A 123 -5.25 -24.49 -2.01
C ASP A 123 -6.26 -23.75 -1.12
N GLY A 124 -7.31 -24.46 -0.70
CA GLY A 124 -8.40 -23.85 0.06
C GLY A 124 -7.98 -23.34 1.45
N SER A 125 -6.95 -23.91 2.07
CA SER A 125 -6.46 -23.43 3.38
C SER A 125 -5.70 -22.12 3.23
N MET A 126 -4.83 -22.03 2.22
CA MET A 126 -4.07 -20.84 1.86
C MET A 126 -5.01 -19.74 1.34
N ASP A 127 -6.04 -20.07 0.57
CA ASP A 127 -7.00 -19.06 0.09
C ASP A 127 -7.76 -18.41 1.25
N ARG A 128 -8.24 -19.21 2.21
CA ARG A 128 -8.90 -18.70 3.42
C ARG A 128 -7.97 -17.81 4.24
N LEU A 129 -6.72 -18.24 4.43
CA LEU A 129 -5.70 -17.45 5.12
C LEU A 129 -5.46 -16.13 4.37
N PHE A 130 -5.28 -16.17 3.05
CA PHE A 130 -5.07 -14.98 2.22
C PHE A 130 -6.24 -14.00 2.30
N ARG A 131 -7.48 -14.48 2.19
CA ARG A 131 -8.67 -13.62 2.31
C ARG A 131 -8.77 -12.98 3.69
N ARG A 132 -8.55 -13.75 4.76
CA ARG A 132 -8.60 -13.24 6.14
C ARG A 132 -7.56 -12.15 6.38
N GLU A 133 -6.30 -12.43 6.05
CA GLU A 133 -5.19 -11.51 6.29
C GLU A 133 -5.29 -10.28 5.39
N SER A 134 -5.64 -10.44 4.11
CA SER A 134 -5.85 -9.29 3.21
C SER A 134 -7.00 -8.42 3.70
N ASN A 135 -8.11 -9.01 4.15
CA ASN A 135 -9.21 -8.23 4.74
C ASN A 135 -8.75 -7.47 6.00
N LYS A 136 -7.96 -8.09 6.88
CA LYS A 136 -7.40 -7.43 8.06
C LYS A 136 -6.50 -6.23 7.70
N LEU A 137 -5.71 -6.35 6.63
CA LEU A 137 -4.83 -5.29 6.14
C LEU A 137 -5.58 -4.16 5.43
N LEU A 138 -6.61 -4.48 4.65
CA LEU A 138 -7.36 -3.50 3.86
C LEU A 138 -8.46 -2.80 4.66
N HIS A 139 -8.96 -3.40 5.74
CA HIS A 139 -9.84 -2.73 6.70
C HIS A 139 -9.00 -1.89 7.68
N TYR A 140 -8.38 -0.86 7.12
CA TYR A 140 -7.60 0.10 7.85
C TYR A 140 -8.21 1.48 7.74
N GLN A 141 -9.02 1.83 8.74
CA GLN A 141 -9.50 3.19 8.90
C GLN A 141 -8.52 3.94 9.78
N ARG A 142 -7.83 4.91 9.19
CA ARG A 142 -7.03 5.88 9.93
C ARG A 142 -7.71 7.23 9.90
N THR A 143 -7.99 7.77 11.08
CA THR A 143 -8.48 9.13 11.17
C THR A 143 -7.31 10.06 11.44
N PRO A 144 -6.87 10.88 10.47
CA PRO A 144 -5.77 11.82 10.68
C PRO A 144 -6.15 12.88 11.72
N PHE A 145 -5.16 13.41 12.44
CA PHE A 145 -5.34 14.50 13.39
C PHE A 145 -4.80 15.81 12.80
N CYS A 146 -5.65 16.80 12.57
CA CYS A 146 -5.27 18.13 12.12
C CYS A 146 -5.37 19.12 13.29
N MET A 147 -4.34 19.95 13.45
CA MET A 147 -4.40 21.14 14.30
C MET A 147 -4.64 22.37 13.38
N MET A 148 -5.56 23.25 13.77
CA MET A 148 -5.60 24.62 13.23
C MET A 148 -5.14 25.59 14.31
N GLU A 149 -3.95 26.17 14.19
CA GLU A 149 -3.61 27.37 14.97
C GLU A 149 -4.30 28.60 14.34
N GLY A 150 -4.96 29.42 15.17
CA GLY A 150 -5.56 30.70 14.76
C GLY A 150 -7.08 30.71 14.56
N SER A 151 -7.78 29.61 14.82
CA SER A 151 -9.25 29.58 14.86
C SER A 151 -9.71 29.43 16.31
N ASN A 152 -10.28 30.48 16.89
CA ASN A 152 -10.84 30.48 18.25
C ASN A 152 -11.94 29.42 18.50
N ASN A 153 -12.38 28.70 17.45
CA ASN A 153 -13.55 27.81 17.49
C ASN A 153 -13.31 26.40 16.90
N ALA A 154 -12.06 25.94 16.73
CA ALA A 154 -11.78 24.56 16.33
C ALA A 154 -11.06 23.82 17.47
N PRO A 155 -11.44 22.58 17.83
CA PRO A 155 -10.71 21.84 18.85
C PRO A 155 -9.25 21.66 18.42
N LEU A 156 -8.32 21.84 19.37
CA LEU A 156 -6.86 21.67 19.21
C LEU A 156 -6.44 20.34 18.56
N PHE A 157 -7.36 19.39 18.47
CA PHE A 157 -7.26 18.12 17.76
C PHE A 157 -8.57 17.87 17.00
N SER A 158 -8.59 18.09 15.68
CA SER A 158 -9.72 17.67 14.84
C SER A 158 -9.34 16.45 14.01
N GLN A 159 -10.30 15.58 13.78
CA GLN A 159 -10.17 14.56 12.74
C GLN A 159 -10.09 15.32 11.39
N CYS A 160 -9.08 15.06 10.56
CA CYS A 160 -9.19 15.41 9.15
C CYS A 160 -10.07 14.34 8.46
N CYS A 161 -10.63 14.66 7.29
CA CYS A 161 -11.50 13.77 6.52
C CYS A 161 -12.93 13.54 7.03
N SER A 162 -13.22 13.80 8.31
CA SER A 162 -14.59 13.70 8.85
C SER A 162 -14.84 14.70 9.98
N PRO A 163 -16.01 15.38 10.01
CA PRO A 163 -16.37 16.26 11.11
C PRO A 163 -16.62 15.45 12.39
N ARG A 164 -16.18 15.95 13.55
CA ARG A 164 -16.38 15.27 14.84
C ARG A 164 -17.84 15.37 15.30
N LYS A 165 -18.48 16.49 14.97
CA LYS A 165 -19.91 16.79 15.17
C LYS A 165 -20.46 17.53 13.95
N PRO A 166 -21.79 17.47 13.68
CA PRO A 166 -22.41 18.26 12.63
C PRO A 166 -22.04 19.75 12.74
N GLY A 167 -21.50 20.33 11.68
CA GLY A 167 -21.08 21.74 11.62
C GLY A 167 -19.59 22.01 11.85
N ASP A 168 -18.79 21.00 12.25
CA ASP A 168 -17.34 21.16 12.40
C ASP A 168 -16.65 21.40 11.05
N LYS A 169 -15.64 22.29 11.04
CA LYS A 169 -14.71 22.43 9.91
C LYS A 169 -13.76 21.23 9.89
N PHE A 170 -13.53 20.67 8.71
CA PHE A 170 -12.58 19.58 8.48
C PHE A 170 -11.93 19.77 7.10
N PHE A 171 -10.75 19.18 6.89
CA PHE A 171 -10.17 19.06 5.56
C PHE A 171 -10.90 17.95 4.79
N PRO A 172 -11.54 18.23 3.64
CA PRO A 172 -12.17 17.19 2.84
C PRO A 172 -11.09 16.29 2.26
N CYS A 173 -11.11 15.01 2.64
CA CYS A 173 -10.28 14.00 2.01
C CYS A 173 -11.08 13.42 0.86
N ILE A 174 -10.58 13.60 -0.36
CA ILE A 174 -11.33 13.33 -1.58
C ILE A 174 -11.28 11.83 -1.93
N ASN A 175 -10.35 11.06 -1.35
CA ASN A 175 -10.14 9.64 -1.65
C ASN A 175 -9.56 8.87 -0.45
N GLY A 176 -9.81 7.56 -0.34
CA GLY A 176 -8.98 6.64 0.45
C GLY A 176 -9.63 5.90 1.63
N PHE A 177 -10.96 5.99 1.80
CA PHE A 177 -11.66 5.30 2.92
C PHE A 177 -12.74 4.31 2.49
N ASP A 178 -12.98 4.20 1.18
CA ASP A 178 -13.94 3.21 0.68
C ASP A 178 -13.39 1.80 0.95
N PRO A 179 -14.27 0.83 1.27
CA PRO A 179 -13.88 -0.57 1.34
C PRO A 179 -13.15 -0.97 0.06
N PRO A 180 -12.09 -1.78 0.14
CA PRO A 180 -11.43 -2.30 -1.06
C PRO A 180 -12.46 -3.03 -1.94
N GLU A 181 -12.31 -2.92 -3.26
CA GLU A 181 -13.08 -3.76 -4.18
C GLU A 181 -12.83 -5.24 -3.85
N ALA A 182 -13.88 -6.06 -3.92
CA ALA A 182 -13.74 -7.49 -3.76
C ALA A 182 -12.81 -8.07 -4.85
N LEU A 183 -12.06 -9.11 -4.49
CA LEU A 183 -11.27 -9.86 -5.46
C LEU A 183 -12.18 -10.43 -6.56
N PRO A 184 -11.73 -10.43 -7.83
CA PRO A 184 -12.47 -11.07 -8.91
C PRO A 184 -12.61 -12.59 -8.68
N ALA A 185 -13.63 -13.18 -9.28
CA ALA A 185 -13.77 -14.64 -9.33
C ALA A 185 -12.66 -15.23 -10.22
N CYS A 186 -12.16 -16.41 -9.85
CA CYS A 186 -11.16 -17.10 -10.68
C CYS A 186 -11.75 -17.49 -12.03
N SER A 187 -10.98 -17.29 -13.09
CA SER A 187 -11.26 -17.91 -14.38
C SER A 187 -11.23 -19.44 -14.23
N ALA A 188 -12.16 -20.10 -14.90
CA ALA A 188 -12.28 -21.57 -14.92
C ALA A 188 -11.05 -22.25 -15.53
#